data_AF-A0A358SPF4-F1
#
_entry.id   AF-A0A358SPF4-F1
#
_cell.length_a   1.000
_cell.length_b   1.000
_cell.length_c   1.000
_cell.angle_alpha   90.00
_cell.angle_beta   90.00
_cell.angle_gamma   90.00
#
_symmetry.space_group_name_H-M   'P 1'
#
loop_
_entity.id
_entity.type
_entity.pdbx_description
1 polymer ?
#
loop_
_entity_poly.entity_id
_entity_poly.type
_entity_poly.pdbx_seq_one_letter_code
_entity_poly.pdbx_strand_id
1 'polypeptide(L)'
;DSGAPDSSAPDSSAPAGSGAGPAVSAAPDADTEVTLVPGIARYHRAECILIRFLGPEDLDTTTRSAAEEAGCAPCKACRPDQATSPDQAKSGD
;
A
#
# COMPACT_ATOMS: atom_id res chain seq x y z
N ASP A 1 -25.58 -59.96 17.83
CA ASP A 1 -26.25 -58.71 17.46
C ASP A 1 -26.60 -57.96 18.74
N SER A 2 -26.47 -56.63 18.74
CA SER A 2 -26.72 -55.67 19.84
C SER A 2 -25.62 -55.59 20.93
N GLY A 3 -24.91 -54.49 21.19
CA GLY A 3 -24.92 -53.11 20.70
C GLY A 3 -24.18 -52.24 21.74
N ALA A 4 -23.14 -51.51 21.34
CA ALA A 4 -22.30 -50.66 22.20
C ALA A 4 -22.99 -49.33 22.57
N PRO A 5 -22.67 -48.70 23.72
CA PRO A 5 -23.13 -47.34 24.02
C PRO A 5 -22.33 -46.28 23.24
N ASP A 6 -23.03 -45.49 22.43
CA ASP A 6 -22.48 -44.35 21.70
C ASP A 6 -22.16 -43.18 22.65
N SER A 7 -20.88 -42.81 22.65
CA SER A 7 -20.37 -41.58 23.25
C SER A 7 -20.59 -40.42 22.28
N SER A 8 -21.64 -39.63 22.50
CA SER A 8 -21.82 -38.39 21.76
C SER A 8 -20.99 -37.26 22.39
N ALA A 9 -20.09 -36.73 21.54
CA ALA A 9 -19.03 -35.77 21.79
C ALA A 9 -19.51 -34.37 22.22
N PRO A 10 -18.64 -33.55 22.85
CA PRO A 10 -18.93 -32.14 23.09
C PRO A 10 -19.00 -31.33 21.79
N ASP A 11 -20.06 -30.52 21.73
CA ASP A 11 -20.41 -29.56 20.69
C ASP A 11 -19.24 -28.63 20.33
N SER A 12 -18.85 -28.70 19.07
CA SER A 12 -17.93 -27.77 18.43
C SER A 12 -18.65 -26.45 18.17
N SER A 13 -18.61 -25.55 19.15
CA SER A 13 -18.90 -24.15 18.89
C SER A 13 -17.67 -23.48 18.26
N ALA A 14 -17.69 -23.42 16.94
CA ALA A 14 -16.73 -22.71 16.10
C ALA A 14 -16.68 -21.20 16.47
N PRO A 15 -15.52 -20.52 16.31
CA PRO A 15 -15.41 -19.11 16.61
C PRO A 15 -16.08 -18.27 15.52
N ALA A 16 -17.31 -17.81 15.77
CA ALA A 16 -17.92 -16.73 15.02
C ALA A 16 -17.45 -15.41 15.61
N GLY A 17 -16.38 -14.87 15.04
CA GLY A 17 -15.85 -13.57 15.38
C GLY A 17 -14.97 -13.10 14.26
N SER A 18 -15.60 -12.71 13.14
CA SER A 18 -14.98 -11.89 12.11
C SER A 18 -14.66 -10.54 12.74
N GLY A 19 -13.56 -10.51 13.49
CA GLY A 19 -12.93 -9.28 13.90
C GLY A 19 -12.44 -8.62 12.63
N ALA A 20 -13.02 -7.45 12.32
CA ALA A 20 -12.32 -6.46 11.53
C ALA A 20 -10.95 -6.28 12.18
N GLY A 21 -9.95 -6.97 11.63
CA GLY A 21 -8.57 -6.77 12.02
C GLY A 21 -8.23 -5.29 11.81
N PRO A 22 -7.28 -4.74 12.57
CA PRO A 22 -6.81 -3.39 12.31
C PRO A 22 -6.51 -3.29 10.81
N ALA A 23 -7.07 -2.28 10.15
CA ALA A 23 -6.71 -1.95 8.79
C ALA A 23 -5.21 -1.65 8.82
N VAL A 24 -4.40 -2.70 8.63
CA VAL A 24 -2.99 -2.57 8.33
C VAL A 24 -3.00 -1.65 7.12
N SER A 25 -2.48 -0.44 7.31
CA SER A 25 -2.29 0.50 6.21
C SER A 25 -1.43 -0.25 5.21
N ALA A 26 -2.07 -0.84 4.20
CA ALA A 26 -1.39 -1.66 3.23
C ALA A 26 -0.41 -0.73 2.55
N ALA A 27 0.89 -1.00 2.71
CA ALA A 27 1.91 -0.26 2.01
C ALA A 27 1.55 -0.28 0.50
N PRO A 28 1.73 0.84 -0.22
CA PRO A 28 1.39 0.91 -1.63
C PRO A 28 2.19 -0.15 -2.39
N ASP A 29 1.52 -0.81 -3.34
CA ASP A 29 2.07 -1.91 -4.12
C ASP A 29 3.38 -1.50 -4.80
N ALA A 30 4.34 -2.44 -4.85
CA ALA A 30 5.64 -2.22 -5.49
C ALA A 30 5.52 -1.91 -7.00
N ASP A 31 4.42 -2.34 -7.62
CA ASP A 31 4.07 -2.06 -9.01
C ASP A 31 3.35 -0.70 -9.21
N THR A 32 3.19 0.10 -8.15
CA THR A 32 2.59 1.44 -8.26
C THR A 32 3.41 2.31 -9.20
N GLU A 33 2.73 2.96 -10.14
CA GLU A 33 3.35 3.91 -11.06
C GLU A 33 3.85 5.17 -10.32
N VAL A 34 5.10 5.55 -10.59
CA VAL A 34 5.77 6.72 -10.03
C VAL A 34 6.46 7.52 -11.13
N THR A 35 6.67 8.80 -10.86
CA THR A 35 7.32 9.72 -11.78
C THR A 35 8.72 10.09 -11.28
N LEU A 36 9.70 10.04 -12.16
CA LEU A 36 11.08 10.45 -11.96
C LEU A 36 11.33 11.74 -12.74
N VAL A 37 12.25 12.57 -12.25
CA VAL A 37 12.83 13.66 -13.05
C VAL A 37 14.25 13.23 -13.43
N PRO A 38 14.62 13.18 -14.72
CA PRO A 38 15.96 12.78 -15.14
C PRO A 38 17.06 13.60 -14.47
N GLY A 39 18.14 12.93 -14.05
CA GLY A 39 19.28 13.58 -13.40
C GLY A 39 19.14 13.81 -11.89
N ILE A 40 17.97 13.53 -11.29
CA ILE A 40 17.82 13.46 -9.84
C ILE A 40 17.38 12.06 -9.39
N ALA A 41 18.06 11.52 -8.38
CA ALA A 41 17.76 10.20 -7.81
C ALA A 41 16.56 10.25 -6.85
N ARG A 42 15.41 10.76 -7.31
CA ARG A 42 14.17 10.82 -6.55
C ARG A 42 12.95 10.49 -7.40
N TYR A 43 12.08 9.64 -6.85
CA TYR A 43 10.77 9.36 -7.42
C TYR A 43 9.65 10.08 -6.67
N HIS A 44 8.59 10.40 -7.40
CA HIS A 44 7.49 11.28 -7.03
C HIS A 44 6.15 10.65 -7.40
N ARG A 45 5.07 11.19 -6.84
CA ARG A 45 3.72 11.02 -7.41
C ARG A 45 3.50 12.07 -8.48
N ALA A 46 2.62 11.79 -9.45
CA ALA A 46 2.25 12.74 -10.49
C ALA A 46 1.77 14.10 -9.94
N GLU A 47 1.06 14.10 -8.81
CA GLU A 47 0.51 15.30 -8.15
C GLU A 47 1.50 16.04 -7.22
N CYS A 48 2.78 15.63 -7.17
CA CYS A 48 3.75 16.25 -6.29
C CYS A 48 3.92 17.75 -6.58
N ILE A 49 3.77 18.59 -5.55
CA ILE A 49 3.91 20.05 -5.61
C ILE A 49 5.19 20.53 -6.31
N LEU A 50 6.26 19.74 -6.25
CA LEU A 50 7.56 20.08 -6.81
C LEU A 50 7.68 19.82 -8.32
N ILE A 51 6.90 18.88 -8.86
CA ILE A 51 7.07 18.42 -10.26
C ILE A 51 5.80 18.57 -11.11
N ARG A 52 4.63 18.84 -10.51
CA ARG A 52 3.35 18.96 -11.22
C ARG A 52 3.27 20.05 -12.30
N PHE A 53 4.29 20.88 -12.42
CA PHE A 53 4.40 21.94 -13.43
C PHE A 53 5.34 21.57 -14.58
N LEU A 54 6.07 20.45 -14.45
CA LEU A 54 6.95 19.92 -15.49
C LEU A 54 6.13 19.20 -16.55
N GLY A 55 6.58 19.28 -17.80
CA GLY A 55 5.95 18.58 -18.93
C GLY A 55 6.32 17.10 -18.95
N PRO A 56 5.62 16.28 -19.75
CA PRO A 56 5.95 14.86 -19.92
C PRO A 56 7.33 14.63 -20.55
N GLU A 57 7.92 15.65 -21.18
CA GLU A 57 9.29 15.60 -21.72
C GLU A 57 10.39 15.69 -20.64
N ASP A 58 10.05 16.26 -19.47
CA ASP A 58 10.94 16.41 -18.32
C ASP A 58 10.75 15.30 -17.28
N LEU A 59 9.84 14.37 -17.53
CA LEU A 59 9.38 13.36 -16.57
C LEU A 59 9.49 11.96 -17.17
N ASP A 60 10.00 11.02 -16.39
CA ASP A 60 10.06 9.60 -16.76
C ASP A 60 9.11 8.81 -15.84
N THR A 61 8.28 7.95 -16.42
CA THR A 61 7.28 7.18 -15.67
C THR A 61 7.72 5.73 -15.57
N THR A 62 7.78 5.21 -14.35
CA THR A 62 8.19 3.83 -14.08
C THR A 62 7.45 3.25 -12.88
N THR A 63 7.69 1.99 -12.52
CA THR A 63 7.15 1.43 -11.28
C THR A 63 8.01 1.83 -10.10
N ARG A 64 7.39 1.91 -8.91
CA ARG A 64 8.08 2.16 -7.66
C ARG A 64 9.24 1.18 -7.46
N SER A 65 9.00 -0.11 -7.68
CA SER A 65 10.03 -1.14 -7.56
C SER A 65 11.21 -0.88 -8.50
N ALA A 66 10.95 -0.54 -9.76
CA ALA A 66 12.02 -0.23 -10.71
C ALA A 66 12.81 1.03 -10.31
N ALA A 67 12.14 2.04 -9.76
CA ALA A 67 12.82 3.23 -9.24
C ALA A 67 13.71 2.90 -8.02
N GLU A 68 13.23 2.06 -7.11
CA GLU A 68 13.99 1.61 -5.93
C GLU A 68 15.20 0.76 -6.33
N GLU A 69 15.04 -0.17 -7.28
CA GLU A 69 16.13 -0.98 -7.85
C GLU A 69 17.17 -0.11 -8.58
N ALA A 70 16.74 1.00 -9.20
CA ALA A 70 17.63 2.01 -9.78
C ALA A 70 18.32 2.91 -8.73
N GLY A 71 18.07 2.70 -7.43
CA GLY A 71 18.65 3.48 -6.33
C GLY A 71 18.00 4.85 -6.12
N CYS A 72 16.82 5.09 -6.69
CA CYS A 72 16.09 6.34 -6.47
C CYS A 72 15.42 6.32 -5.09
N ALA A 73 15.46 7.46 -4.39
CA ALA A 73 14.83 7.61 -3.08
C ALA A 73 13.41 8.22 -3.18
N PRO A 74 12.49 7.91 -2.26
CA PRO A 74 11.17 8.53 -2.24
C PRO A 74 11.25 10.02 -1.95
N CYS A 75 10.45 10.82 -2.66
CA CYS A 75 10.31 12.23 -2.36
C CYS A 75 9.62 12.45 -1.01
N LYS A 76 10.29 13.16 -0.09
CA LYS A 76 9.77 13.44 1.26
C LYS A 76 8.55 14.36 1.28
N ALA A 77 8.35 15.16 0.23
CA ALA A 77 7.25 16.11 0.14
C ALA A 77 5.91 15.41 -0.21
N CYS A 78 5.92 14.52 -1.21
CA CYS A 78 4.71 13.81 -1.64
C CYS A 78 4.60 12.38 -1.11
N ARG A 79 5.63 11.88 -0.39
CA ARG A 79 5.67 10.57 0.28
C ARG A 79 5.04 9.44 -0.57
N PRO A 80 5.62 9.14 -1.76
CA PRO A 80 5.06 8.16 -2.69
C PRO A 80 4.99 6.74 -2.10
N ASP A 81 5.88 6.40 -1.17
CA ASP A 81 5.91 5.11 -0.46
C ASP A 81 4.83 4.96 0.63
N GLN A 82 4.14 6.03 1.02
CA GLN A 82 3.11 5.92 2.06
C GLN A 82 1.74 5.76 1.42
N ALA A 83 0.92 4.82 1.89
CA ALA A 83 -0.44 4.71 1.40
C ALA A 83 -1.19 6.02 1.69
N THR A 84 -1.74 6.67 0.65
CA THR A 84 -2.65 7.80 0.85
C THR A 84 -3.93 7.23 1.42
N SER A 85 -4.00 7.17 2.75
CA SER A 85 -5.25 6.89 3.42
C SER A 85 -6.25 7.99 3.03
N PRO A 86 -7.49 7.66 2.61
CA PRO A 86 -8.48 8.68 2.24
C PRO A 86 -8.82 9.64 3.41
N ASP A 87 -8.47 9.29 4.64
CA ASP A 87 -8.58 10.14 5.84
C ASP A 87 -7.49 11.24 5.92
N GLN A 88 -6.32 11.02 5.30
CA GLN A 88 -5.20 11.99 5.31
C GLN A 88 -5.45 13.20 4.39
N ALA A 89 -6.51 13.18 3.58
CA ALA A 89 -6.94 14.34 2.80
C ALA A 89 -7.64 15.42 3.66
N LYS A 90 -7.92 15.16 4.95
CA LYS A 90 -8.72 16.03 5.81
C LYS A 90 -8.05 16.47 7.12
N SER A 91 -6.81 16.04 7.38
CA SER A 91 -6.06 16.44 8.58
C SER A 91 -5.10 17.59 8.25
N GLY A 92 -5.65 18.79 8.25
CA GLY A 92 -4.97 20.07 8.08
C GLY A 92 -5.90 21.18 8.54
N ASP A 93 -6.11 21.26 9.86
CA ASP A 93 -6.77 22.37 10.57
C ASP A 93 -5.77 23.51 10.78
#